data_AF-A0A835RQD4-F1
#
_entry.id   AF-A0A835RQD4-F1
#
_cell.length_a   1.000
_cell.length_b   1.000
_cell.length_c   1.000
_cell.angle_alpha   90.00
_cell.angle_beta   90.00
_cell.angle_gamma   90.00
#
_symmetry.space_group_name_H-M   'P 1'
#
loop_
_entity.id
_entity.type
_entity.pdbx_description
1 polymer ?
#
loop_
_entity_poly.entity_id
_entity_poly.type
_entity_poly.pdbx_seq_one_letter_code
_entity_poly.pdbx_strand_id
1 'polypeptide(L)'
;MTVNNPRKSGTTLNETFLGLLYPTENYKVYGYITNTKVKFILVTTDLDVRDADVRSFLRRFHAVYVDAVSNPFHVPEKKIASKNFASTVAGLIGSRGLP
;
A
#
# COMPACT_ATOMS: atom_id res chain seq x y z
N MET A 1 23.19 5.81 25.17
CA MET A 1 21.72 5.89 25.06
C MET A 1 21.28 4.79 24.12
N THR A 2 20.75 3.70 24.68
CA THR A 2 20.38 2.49 23.94
C THR A 2 19.06 2.75 23.22
N VAL A 3 19.05 2.70 21.89
CA VAL A 3 17.84 2.88 21.08
C VAL A 3 17.04 1.59 21.15
N ASN A 4 16.15 1.48 22.13
CA ASN A 4 15.23 0.35 22.25
C ASN A 4 14.13 0.49 21.20
N ASN A 5 14.23 -0.26 20.10
CA ASN A 5 13.11 -0.49 19.21
C ASN A 5 12.22 -1.57 19.86
N PRO A 6 10.99 -1.26 20.31
CA PRO A 6 10.11 -2.30 20.85
C PRO A 6 9.87 -3.32 19.73
N ARG A 7 10.25 -4.58 20.01
CA ARG A 7 10.02 -5.71 19.11
C ARG A 7 8.52 -5.75 18.81
N LYS A 8 8.13 -5.41 17.58
CA LYS A 8 6.78 -5.68 17.06
C LYS A 8 6.52 -7.18 17.25
N SER A 9 5.48 -7.48 18.02
CA SER A 9 4.96 -8.82 18.24
C SER A 9 4.80 -9.56 16.90
N GLY A 10 5.56 -10.63 16.74
CA GLY A 10 5.44 -11.67 15.73
C GLY A 10 4.89 -11.26 14.36
N THR A 11 5.77 -10.86 13.44
CA THR A 11 5.45 -10.94 12.02
C THR A 11 5.15 -12.40 11.70
N THR A 12 3.87 -12.74 11.52
CA THR A 12 3.54 -14.00 10.85
C THR A 12 4.31 -14.01 9.54
N LEU A 13 5.07 -15.06 9.24
CA LEU A 13 6.02 -15.15 8.12
C LEU A 13 5.44 -14.79 6.72
N ASN A 14 4.13 -14.55 6.62
CA ASN A 14 3.39 -14.19 5.42
C ASN A 14 2.63 -12.84 5.51
N GLU A 15 2.98 -11.95 6.44
CA GLU A 15 2.31 -10.64 6.53
C GLU A 15 2.74 -9.74 5.36
N THR A 16 1.82 -9.47 4.43
CA THR A 16 2.06 -8.61 3.24
C THR A 16 2.19 -7.13 3.59
N PHE A 17 1.68 -6.71 4.75
CA PHE A 17 1.75 -5.34 5.22
C PHE A 17 2.99 -5.13 6.08
N LEU A 18 3.90 -4.27 5.62
CA LEU A 18 5.17 -4.00 6.31
C LEU A 18 5.01 -2.93 7.41
N GLY A 19 3.90 -2.19 7.40
CA GLY A 19 3.67 -1.08 8.31
C GLY A 19 4.37 0.20 7.87
N LEU A 20 4.49 1.14 8.83
CA LEU A 20 5.25 2.37 8.67
C LEU A 20 6.74 2.06 8.43
N LEU A 21 7.25 2.46 7.26
CA LEU A 21 8.64 2.31 6.85
C LEU A 21 9.49 3.50 7.29
N TYR A 22 8.93 4.71 7.16
CA TYR A 22 9.63 5.94 7.50
C TYR A 22 8.65 6.99 8.05
N PRO A 23 8.81 7.43 9.30
CA PRO A 23 8.13 8.60 9.83
C PRO A 23 8.86 9.88 9.42
N THR A 24 8.12 10.88 8.94
CA THR A 24 8.60 12.26 8.79
C THR A 24 7.61 13.18 9.47
N GLU A 25 8.02 14.43 9.75
CA GLU A 25 7.15 15.44 10.35
C GLU A 25 5.94 15.76 9.48
N ASN A 26 6.10 15.72 8.15
CA ASN A 26 5.08 16.20 7.21
C ASN A 26 4.38 15.08 6.42
N TYR A 27 4.88 13.84 6.50
CA TYR A 27 4.29 12.70 5.82
C TYR A 27 4.71 11.37 6.46
N LYS A 28 3.92 10.33 6.18
CA LYS A 28 4.20 8.95 6.56
C LYS A 28 4.37 8.08 5.32
N VAL A 29 5.33 7.16 5.38
CA VAL A 29 5.58 6.18 4.31
C VAL A 29 5.24 4.78 4.79
N TYR A 30 4.32 4.12 4.11
CA TYR A 30 3.88 2.75 4.40
C TYR A 30 4.28 1.77 3.30
N GLY A 31 4.59 0.54 3.70
CA GLY A 31 5.00 -0.53 2.79
C GLY A 31 4.02 -1.69 2.75
N TYR A 32 3.85 -2.27 1.56
CA TYR A 32 3.17 -3.53 1.34
C TYR A 32 3.87 -4.31 0.24
N ILE A 33 4.06 -5.62 0.44
CA ILE A 33 4.66 -6.51 -0.56
C ILE A 33 3.71 -7.67 -0.86
N THR A 34 3.46 -7.91 -2.15
CA THR A 34 2.66 -9.04 -2.60
C THR A 34 3.45 -10.34 -2.53
N ASN A 35 2.77 -11.48 -2.65
CA ASN A 35 3.42 -12.79 -2.76
C ASN A 35 4.35 -12.86 -3.98
N THR A 36 3.98 -12.18 -5.07
CA THR A 36 4.77 -12.04 -6.32
C THR A 36 5.88 -10.99 -6.21
N LYS A 37 6.18 -10.49 -5.00
CA LYS A 37 7.24 -9.52 -4.70
C LYS A 37 7.07 -8.14 -5.33
N VAL A 38 5.84 -7.79 -5.74
CA VAL A 38 5.48 -6.43 -6.13
C VAL A 38 5.40 -5.57 -4.87
N LYS A 39 6.03 -4.40 -4.89
CA LYS A 39 6.09 -3.47 -3.76
C LYS A 39 5.13 -2.31 -3.99
N PHE A 40 4.21 -2.10 -3.04
CA PHE A 40 3.37 -0.91 -2.98
C PHE A 40 3.92 0.02 -1.90
N ILE A 41 4.09 1.29 -2.26
CA ILE A 41 4.53 2.35 -1.37
C ILE A 41 3.40 3.37 -1.31
N LEU A 42 2.87 3.61 -0.10
CA LEU A 42 1.91 4.67 0.16
C LEU A 42 2.63 5.79 0.90
N VAL A 43 2.58 6.99 0.31
CA VAL A 43 2.99 8.23 0.98
C VAL A 43 1.73 9.03 1.26
N THR A 44 1.56 9.46 2.50
CA THR A 44 0.41 10.28 2.88
C THR A 44 0.82 11.39 3.83
N THR A 45 0.20 12.56 3.66
CA THR A 45 0.31 13.71 4.55
C THR A 45 -0.67 13.63 5.72
N ASP A 46 -1.59 12.66 5.71
CA ASP A 46 -2.45 12.35 6.84
C ASP A 46 -1.62 11.71 7.97
N LEU A 47 -1.20 12.53 8.91
CA LEU A 47 -0.41 12.11 10.06
C LEU A 47 -1.23 11.33 11.10
N ASP A 48 -2.56 11.36 11.03
CA ASP A 48 -3.44 10.66 11.97
C ASP A 48 -3.94 9.31 11.42
N VAL A 49 -3.54 8.96 10.20
CA VAL A 49 -3.91 7.69 9.58
C VAL A 49 -3.46 6.49 10.44
N ARG A 50 -4.39 5.55 10.64
CA ARG A 50 -4.16 4.33 11.43
C ARG A 50 -3.63 3.20 10.56
N ASP A 51 -2.79 2.34 11.13
CA ASP A 51 -2.26 1.16 10.41
C ASP A 51 -3.37 0.24 9.88
N ALA A 52 -4.48 0.05 10.63
CA ALA A 52 -5.62 -0.75 10.18
C ALA A 52 -6.26 -0.18 8.91
N ASP A 53 -6.29 1.14 8.84
CA ASP A 53 -6.83 1.91 7.73
C ASP A 53 -5.93 1.79 6.50
N VAL A 54 -4.62 2.01 6.66
CA VAL A 54 -3.65 1.79 5.59
C VAL A 54 -3.68 0.34 5.11
N ARG A 55 -3.70 -0.64 6.02
CA ARG A 55 -3.78 -2.07 5.69
C ARG A 55 -5.03 -2.38 4.87
N SER A 56 -6.19 -1.86 5.26
CA SER A 56 -7.45 -2.03 4.52
C SER A 56 -7.41 -1.38 3.13
N PHE A 57 -6.79 -0.21 3.01
CA PHE A 57 -6.60 0.46 1.72
C PHE A 57 -5.69 -0.36 0.80
N LEU A 58 -4.50 -0.74 1.26
CA LEU A 58 -3.52 -1.49 0.45
C LEU A 58 -4.03 -2.86 0.03
N ARG A 59 -4.88 -3.52 0.84
CA ARG A 59 -5.57 -4.76 0.44
C ARG A 59 -6.56 -4.53 -0.71
N ARG A 60 -7.35 -3.45 -0.67
CA ARG A 60 -8.28 -3.10 -1.76
C ARG A 60 -7.51 -2.68 -3.03
N PHE A 61 -6.45 -1.89 -2.87
CA PHE A 61 -5.56 -1.53 -3.96
C PHE A 61 -4.92 -2.76 -4.62
N HIS A 62 -4.49 -3.75 -3.82
CA HIS A 62 -3.96 -5.01 -4.34
C HIS A 62 -4.98 -5.75 -5.22
N ALA A 63 -6.25 -5.81 -4.82
CA ALA A 63 -7.30 -6.44 -5.64
C ALA A 63 -7.46 -5.74 -7.00
N VAL A 64 -7.44 -4.41 -7.03
CA VAL A 64 -7.52 -3.62 -8.27
C VAL A 64 -6.25 -3.77 -9.12
N TYR A 65 -5.09 -3.90 -8.50
CA TYR A 65 -3.84 -4.22 -9.18
C TYR A 65 -3.90 -5.60 -9.86
N VAL A 66 -4.38 -6.62 -9.14
CA VAL A 66 -4.55 -7.98 -9.68
C VAL A 66 -5.46 -7.96 -10.91
N ASP A 67 -6.61 -7.31 -10.83
CA ASP A 67 -7.53 -7.15 -11.98
C ASP A 67 -6.82 -6.55 -13.21
N ALA A 68 -6.05 -5.47 -13.01
CA ALA A 68 -5.35 -4.81 -14.10
C ALA A 68 -4.24 -5.66 -14.73
N VAL A 69 -3.48 -6.43 -13.94
CA VAL A 69 -2.38 -7.27 -14.44
C VAL A 69 -2.82 -8.65 -14.93
N SER A 70 -4.03 -9.08 -14.57
CA SER A 70 -4.66 -10.31 -15.09
C SER A 70 -5.22 -10.15 -16.51
N ASN A 71 -5.16 -8.94 -17.09
CA ASN A 71 -5.51 -8.73 -18.48
C ASN A 71 -4.52 -9.49 -19.41
N PRO A 72 -4.99 -10.33 -20.36
CA PRO A 72 -4.12 -11.12 -21.24
C PRO A 72 -3.25 -10.27 -22.19
N PHE A 73 -3.57 -8.99 -22.36
CA PHE A 73 -2.80 -8.02 -23.13
C PHE A 73 -1.91 -7.13 -22.25
N HIS A 74 -1.87 -7.38 -20.93
CA HIS A 74 -0.92 -6.72 -20.05
C HIS A 74 0.50 -7.21 -20.37
N VAL A 75 1.41 -6.27 -20.55
CA VAL A 75 2.84 -6.57 -20.73
C VAL A 75 3.52 -6.34 -19.38
N PRO A 76 4.08 -7.39 -18.75
CA PRO A 76 4.83 -7.25 -17.50
C PRO A 76 5.90 -6.16 -17.60
N GLU A 77 6.22 -5.56 -16.46
CA GLU A 77 7.25 -4.49 -16.33
C GLU A 77 6.92 -3.18 -17.05
N LYS A 78 5.85 -3.11 -17.84
CA LYS A 78 5.33 -1.86 -18.39
C LYS A 78 4.35 -1.20 -17.43
N LYS A 79 4.25 0.12 -17.54
CA LYS A 79 3.29 0.93 -16.78
C LYS A 79 1.86 0.49 -17.10
N ILE A 80 1.04 0.32 -16.06
CA ILE A 80 -0.41 0.14 -16.21
C ILE A 80 -1.02 1.47 -16.67
N ALA A 81 -1.48 1.52 -17.93
CA ALA A 81 -2.05 2.72 -18.56
C ALA A 81 -3.59 2.64 -18.72
N SER A 82 -4.25 1.81 -17.91
CA SER A 82 -5.70 1.60 -17.97
C SER A 82 -6.47 2.76 -17.33
N LYS A 83 -7.39 3.37 -18.09
CA LYS A 83 -8.31 4.41 -17.58
C LYS A 83 -9.24 3.87 -16.49
N ASN A 84 -9.70 2.62 -16.63
CA ASN A 84 -10.55 1.97 -15.65
C ASN A 84 -9.81 1.77 -14.33
N PHE A 85 -8.57 1.26 -14.39
CA PHE A 85 -7.71 1.13 -13.20
C PHE A 85 -7.54 2.47 -12.48
N ALA A 86 -7.22 3.54 -13.22
CA ALA A 86 -7.05 4.87 -12.64
C ALA A 86 -8.34 5.39 -11.97
N SER A 87 -9.49 5.23 -12.62
CA SER A 87 -10.79 5.65 -12.06
C SER A 87 -11.16 4.88 -10.79
N THR A 88 -10.95 3.55 -10.78
CA THR A 88 -11.22 2.72 -9.61
C THR A 88 -10.31 3.07 -8.44
N VAL A 89 -9.01 3.30 -8.70
CA VAL A 89 -8.06 3.75 -7.67
C VAL A 89 -8.43 5.12 -7.11
N ALA A 90 -8.84 6.07 -7.98
CA ALA A 90 -9.32 7.38 -7.53
C ALA A 90 -10.57 7.25 -6.63
N GLY A 91 -11.50 6.36 -6.97
CA GLY A 91 -12.66 6.05 -6.12
C GLY A 91 -12.27 5.46 -4.77
N LEU A 92 -11.24 4.59 -4.72
CA LEU A 92 -10.72 4.03 -3.47
C LEU A 92 -10.15 5.13 -2.55
N ILE A 93 -9.42 6.09 -3.12
CA ILE A 93 -8.85 7.23 -2.38
C ILE A 93 -9.97 8.14 -1.85
N GLY A 94 -10.92 8.51 -2.72
CA GLY A 94 -12.06 9.37 -2.37
C GLY A 94 -12.96 8.77 -1.29
N SER A 95 -13.13 7.44 -1.25
CA SER A 95 -13.91 6.76 -0.22
C SER A 95 -13.30 6.82 1.20
N ARG A 96 -12.03 7.23 1.34
CA ARG A 96 -11.30 7.28 2.62
C ARG A 96 -11.02 8.69 3.12
N GLY A 97 -11.32 9.74 2.35
CA GLY A 97 -10.94 11.11 2.72
C GLY A 97 -9.41 11.32 2.82
N LEU A 98 -8.62 10.45 2.19
CA LEU A 98 -7.19 10.69 2.01
C LEU A 98 -7.04 11.69 0.84
N PRO A 99 -6.41 12.87 1.05
CA PRO A 99 -6.19 13.84 -0.02
C PRO A 99 -5.27 13.31 -1.12
#